data_AF-A0A5E4LEX1-F1
#
_entry.id   AF-A0A5E4LEX1-F1
#
_cell.length_a   1.000
_cell.length_b   1.000
_cell.length_c   1.000
_cell.angle_alpha   90.00
_cell.angle_beta   90.00
_cell.angle_gamma   90.00
#
_symmetry.space_group_name_H-M   'P 1'
#
loop_
_entity.id
_entity.type
_entity.pdbx_description
1 polymer ?
#
loop_
_entity_poly.entity_id
_entity_poly.type
_entity_poly.pdbx_seq_one_letter_code
_entity_poly.pdbx_strand_id
1 'polypeptide(L)'
;MGKARIKLIGKTPEELEEVCKQIVEIAKQTGVEIKGPVPLPTRRLNVCTRRSPCGDGSDTYEHWEMRIHKRVIDVAGDERTLRQIMRVRVPENVQVKISLE
;
A
#
# COMPACT_ATOMS: atom_id res chain seq x y z
N MET A 1 15.85 -20.13 6.90
CA MET A 1 14.50 -19.82 6.37
C MET A 1 14.51 -18.36 5.97
N GLY A 2 14.40 -18.06 4.67
CA GLY A 2 14.34 -16.68 4.18
C GLY A 2 13.09 -15.98 4.72
N LYS A 3 13.09 -14.66 4.76
CA LYS A 3 11.93 -13.85 5.14
C LYS A 3 11.44 -13.11 3.90
N ALA A 4 10.15 -13.15 3.62
CA ALA A 4 9.56 -12.37 2.55
C ALA A 4 8.91 -11.13 3.14
N ARG A 5 9.32 -9.96 2.65
CA ARG A 5 8.71 -8.68 3.00
C ARG A 5 7.81 -8.22 1.88
N ILE A 6 6.52 -8.06 2.17
CA ILE A 6 5.49 -7.61 1.25
C ILE A 6 5.17 -6.15 1.58
N LYS A 7 5.39 -5.26 0.63
CA LYS A 7 5.06 -3.84 0.71
C LYS A 7 3.84 -3.57 -0.16
N LEU A 8 2.80 -3.01 0.45
CA LEU A 8 1.58 -2.59 -0.20
C LEU A 8 1.55 -1.06 -0.22
N ILE A 9 1.31 -0.48 -1.39
CA ILE A 9 1.24 0.97 -1.59
C ILE A 9 -0.04 1.29 -2.36
N GLY A 10 -0.82 2.24 -1.88
CA GLY A 10 -2.07 2.62 -2.53
C GLY A 10 -2.52 4.02 -2.15
N LYS A 11 -3.44 4.56 -2.95
CA LYS A 11 -4.04 5.89 -2.73
C LYS A 11 -5.25 5.81 -1.80
N THR A 12 -6.03 4.73 -1.89
CA THR A 12 -7.24 4.51 -1.10
C THR A 12 -6.93 3.57 0.07
N PRO A 13 -7.23 3.96 1.32
CA PRO A 13 -6.95 3.12 2.49
C PRO A 13 -7.86 1.89 2.56
N GLU A 14 -9.11 1.99 2.10
CA GLU A 14 -10.12 0.92 2.16
C GLU A 14 -9.73 -0.29 1.32
N GLU A 15 -9.44 -0.08 0.03
CA GLU A 15 -8.97 -1.13 -0.90
C GLU A 15 -7.69 -1.80 -0.39
N LEU A 16 -6.80 -1.01 0.20
CA LEU A 16 -5.52 -1.51 0.70
C LEU A 16 -5.70 -2.37 1.95
N GLU A 17 -6.67 -2.03 2.81
CA GLU A 17 -7.03 -2.83 3.97
C GLU A 17 -7.72 -4.14 3.59
N GLU A 18 -8.56 -4.13 2.56
CA GLU A 18 -9.18 -5.34 2.02
C GLU A 18 -8.11 -6.33 1.53
N VAL A 19 -7.15 -5.86 0.72
CA VAL A 19 -6.03 -6.69 0.24
C VAL A 19 -5.17 -7.19 1.42
N CYS A 20 -4.90 -6.34 2.42
CA CYS A 20 -4.17 -6.77 3.63
C CYS A 20 -4.91 -7.91 4.34
N LYS A 21 -6.23 -7.80 4.51
CA LYS A 21 -7.05 -8.83 5.18
C LYS A 21 -6.97 -10.17 4.44
N GLN A 22 -7.10 -10.14 3.11
CA GLN A 22 -7.00 -11.35 2.28
C GLN A 22 -5.62 -12.02 2.41
N ILE A 23 -4.53 -11.24 2.38
CA ILE A 23 -3.17 -11.78 2.53
C ILE A 23 -2.97 -12.41 3.92
N VAL A 24 -3.46 -11.76 4.97
CA VAL A 24 -3.38 -12.28 6.34
C VAL A 24 -4.20 -13.57 6.50
N GLU A 25 -5.36 -13.66 5.87
CA GLU A 25 -6.20 -14.85 5.90
C GLU A 25 -5.51 -16.05 5.23
N ILE A 26 -4.90 -15.84 4.06
CA ILE A 26 -4.13 -16.87 3.34
C ILE A 26 -2.93 -17.35 4.17
N ALA A 27 -2.22 -16.42 4.82
CA ALA A 27 -1.09 -16.76 5.70
C ALA A 27 -1.54 -17.58 6.93
N LYS A 28 -2.72 -17.28 7.48
CA LYS A 28 -3.31 -18.05 8.58
C LYS A 28 -3.73 -19.46 8.14
N GLN A 29 -4.34 -19.59 6.95
CA GLN A 29 -4.74 -20.89 6.41
C GLN A 29 -3.55 -21.82 6.13
N THR A 30 -2.40 -21.25 5.77
CA THR A 30 -1.16 -22.00 5.52
C THR A 30 -0.36 -22.30 6.79
N GLY A 31 -0.68 -21.67 7.92
CA GLY A 31 0.00 -21.89 9.19
C GLY A 31 1.40 -21.27 9.27
N VAL A 32 1.68 -20.27 8.43
CA VAL A 32 3.00 -19.61 8.38
C VAL A 32 3.08 -18.47 9.40
N GLU A 33 4.24 -18.30 10.03
CA GLU A 33 4.50 -17.16 10.90
C GLU A 33 4.42 -15.84 10.11
N ILE A 34 3.48 -14.99 10.53
CA ILE A 34 3.24 -13.67 9.95
C ILE A 34 3.49 -12.59 11.01
N LYS A 35 4.24 -11.57 10.64
CA LYS A 35 4.20 -10.29 11.36
C LYS A 35 3.19 -9.41 10.65
N GLY A 36 2.14 -9.08 11.40
CA GLY A 36 0.91 -8.49 10.89
C GLY A 36 1.10 -7.21 10.07
N PRO A 37 0.02 -6.72 9.43
CA PRO A 37 0.10 -5.56 8.55
C PRO A 37 0.46 -4.31 9.36
N VAL A 38 1.73 -3.90 9.27
CA VAL A 38 2.23 -2.72 9.96
C VAL A 38 1.88 -1.48 9.13
N PRO A 39 1.10 -0.55 9.69
CA PRO A 39 0.82 0.73 9.05
C PRO A 39 2.06 1.62 9.08
N LEU A 40 2.61 1.90 7.90
CA LEU A 40 3.62 2.95 7.77
C LEU A 40 2.96 4.32 7.68
N PRO A 41 3.68 5.39 8.08
CA PRO A 41 3.18 6.76 7.94
C PRO A 41 2.73 7.07 6.51
N THR A 42 1.57 7.70 6.41
CA THR A 42 1.01 8.13 5.12
C THR A 42 1.82 9.31 4.61
N ARG A 43 2.40 9.19 3.41
CA ARG A 43 3.11 10.30 2.79
C ARG A 43 2.09 11.23 2.17
N ARG A 44 2.14 12.50 2.56
CA ARG A 44 1.32 13.59 2.00
C ARG A 44 2.16 14.34 0.98
N LEU A 45 1.70 14.39 -0.26
CA LEU A 45 2.29 15.19 -1.32
C LEU A 45 1.40 16.41 -1.51
N ASN A 46 1.92 17.59 -1.15
CA ASN A 46 1.17 18.83 -1.21
C ASN A 46 1.68 19.64 -2.40
N VAL A 47 0.74 20.13 -3.22
CA VAL A 47 1.03 21.02 -4.35
C VAL A 47 0.11 22.22 -4.21
N CYS A 48 0.70 23.42 -4.11
CA CYS A 48 -0.04 24.67 -4.03
C CYS A 48 0.06 25.38 -5.37
N THR A 49 -1.08 25.64 -6.01
CA THR A 49 -1.14 26.34 -7.31
C THR A 49 -2.00 27.58 -7.20
N ARG A 50 -1.68 28.59 -8.01
CA ARG A 50 -2.59 29.74 -8.18
C ARG A 50 -3.81 29.28 -8.97
N ARG A 51 -5.00 29.76 -8.61
CA ARG A 51 -6.23 29.44 -9.36
C ARG A 51 -6.26 30.14 -10.71
N SER A 52 -5.81 31.39 -10.74
CA SER A 52 -5.79 32.21 -11.95
C SER A 52 -4.62 31.82 -12.87
N PRO A 53 -4.84 31.60 -14.18
CA PRO A 53 -3.79 31.29 -15.14
C PRO A 53 -3.03 32.53 -15.62
N CYS A 54 -3.69 33.68 -15.74
CA CYS A 54 -3.13 34.93 -16.27
C CYS A 54 -2.50 35.83 -15.20
N GLY A 55 -2.72 35.50 -13.93
CA GLY A 55 -2.12 36.20 -12.80
C GLY A 55 -2.73 37.56 -12.46
N ASP A 56 -3.83 37.91 -13.12
CA ASP A 56 -4.63 39.09 -12.82
C ASP A 56 -5.78 38.75 -11.86
N GLY A 57 -6.28 39.76 -11.13
CA GLY A 57 -7.30 39.61 -10.08
C GLY A 57 -6.75 39.22 -8.70
N SER A 58 -7.63 38.80 -7.78
CA SER A 58 -7.27 38.49 -6.40
C SER A 58 -6.38 37.24 -6.28
N ASP A 59 -5.36 37.32 -5.43
CA ASP A 59 -4.43 36.23 -5.15
C ASP A 59 -5.11 35.08 -4.40
N THR A 60 -5.66 34.16 -5.18
CA THR A 60 -6.32 32.94 -4.70
C THR A 60 -5.48 31.71 -5.05
N TYR A 61 -5.27 30.86 -4.05
CA TYR A 61 -4.50 29.63 -4.16
C TYR A 61 -5.39 28.42 -3.92
N GLU A 62 -5.08 27.34 -4.60
CA GLU A 62 -5.60 26.01 -4.39
C GLU A 62 -4.53 25.13 -3.76
N HIS A 63 -4.96 24.32 -2.79
CA HIS A 63 -4.11 23.37 -2.10
C HIS A 63 -4.55 21.97 -2.48
N TRP A 64 -3.72 21.31 -3.28
CA TRP A 64 -3.92 19.93 -3.69
C TRP A 64 -3.11 19.00 -2.80
N GLU A 65 -3.73 17.94 -2.32
CA GLU A 65 -3.07 16.90 -1.53
C GLU A 65 -3.27 15.54 -2.20
N MET A 66 -2.17 14.80 -2.38
CA MET A 66 -2.21 13.37 -2.67
C MET A 66 -1.67 12.59 -1.47
N ARG A 67 -2.48 11.67 -0.96
CA ARG A 67 -2.12 10.78 0.15
C ARG A 67 -1.71 9.41 -0.40
N ILE A 68 -0.55 8.94 0.06
CA ILE A 68 -0.04 7.61 -0.28
C ILE A 68 0.05 6.80 1.01
N HIS A 69 -0.79 5.80 1.12
CA HIS A 69 -0.83 4.87 2.24
C HIS A 69 0.11 3.69 1.96
N LYS A 70 0.82 3.26 3.00
CA LYS A 70 1.77 2.16 2.92
C LYS A 70 1.50 1.15 4.02
N ARG A 71 1.58 -0.14 3.69
CA ARG A 71 1.57 -1.26 4.64
C ARG A 71 2.74 -2.18 4.36
N VAL A 72 3.25 -2.80 5.42
CA VAL A 72 4.28 -3.82 5.33
C VAL A 72 3.80 -5.06 6.07
N ILE A 73 3.97 -6.21 5.44
CA ILE A 73 3.68 -7.53 6.02
C ILE A 73 4.97 -8.34 5.86
N ASP A 74 5.48 -8.89 6.95
CA ASP A 74 6.61 -9.82 6.90
C ASP A 74 6.08 -11.24 7.08
N VAL A 75 6.41 -12.14 6.16
CA VAL A 75 5.98 -13.54 6.14
C VAL A 75 7.22 -14.43 6.11
N ALA A 76 7.20 -15.56 6.82
CA ALA A 76 8.28 -16.54 6.68
C ALA A 76 8.29 -17.11 5.25
N GLY A 77 9.49 -17.27 4.68
CA GLY A 77 9.73 -17.61 3.28
C GLY A 77 9.41 -19.06 2.95
N ASP A 78 8.12 -19.39 2.94
CA ASP A 78 7.58 -20.61 2.36
C ASP A 78 7.10 -20.36 0.92
N GLU A 79 7.62 -21.13 -0.02
CA GLU A 79 7.37 -20.93 -1.45
C GLU A 79 5.90 -21.22 -1.83
N ARG A 80 5.26 -22.18 -1.15
CA ARG A 80 3.85 -22.51 -1.36
C ARG A 80 2.97 -21.32 -1.00
N THR A 81 3.25 -20.67 0.12
CA THR A 81 2.51 -19.51 0.60
C THR A 81 2.71 -18.29 -0.32
N LEU A 82 3.94 -18.04 -0.79
CA LEU A 82 4.21 -16.96 -1.76
C LEU A 82 3.42 -17.12 -3.07
N ARG A 83 3.35 -18.34 -3.60
CA ARG A 83 2.57 -18.63 -4.82
C ARG A 83 1.07 -18.41 -4.62
N GLN A 84 0.54 -18.66 -3.43
CA GLN A 84 -0.86 -18.40 -3.10
C GLN A 84 -1.13 -16.89 -2.96
N ILE A 85 -0.23 -16.15 -2.33
CA ILE A 85 -0.34 -14.69 -2.19
C ILE A 85 -0.34 -14.01 -3.57
N MET A 86 0.46 -14.48 -4.52
CA MET A 86 0.46 -13.97 -5.89
C MET A 86 -0.86 -14.17 -6.65
N ARG A 87 -1.74 -15.07 -6.20
CA ARG A 87 -3.05 -15.32 -6.82
C ARG A 87 -4.15 -14.41 -6.30
N VAL A 88 -3.86 -13.60 -5.27
CA VAL A 88 -4.82 -12.63 -4.73
C VAL A 88 -5.20 -11.63 -5.82
N ARG A 89 -6.50 -11.32 -5.92
CA ARG A 89 -7.00 -10.29 -6.83
C ARG A 89 -6.64 -8.92 -6.25
N VAL A 90 -5.64 -8.28 -6.85
CA VAL A 90 -5.20 -6.95 -6.45
C VAL A 90 -5.91 -5.92 -7.34
N PRO A 91 -6.63 -4.94 -6.77
CA PRO A 91 -7.21 -3.85 -7.54
C PRO A 91 -6.09 -2.99 -8.18
N GLU A 92 -6.37 -2.41 -9.35
CA GLU A 92 -5.37 -1.67 -10.15
C GLU A 92 -4.72 -0.49 -9.40
N ASN A 93 -5.42 0.06 -8.41
CA ASN A 93 -4.99 1.20 -7.59
C ASN A 93 -3.96 0.82 -6.51
N VAL A 94 -3.70 -0.47 -6.30
CA VAL A 94 -2.81 -0.97 -5.26
C VAL A 94 -1.57 -1.60 -5.89
N GLN A 95 -0.40 -1.05 -5.54
CA GLN A 95 0.89 -1.58 -5.94
C GLN A 95 1.42 -2.53 -4.86
N VAL A 96 1.74 -3.76 -5.27
CA VAL A 96 2.37 -4.78 -4.42
C VAL A 96 3.83 -4.93 -4.81
N LYS A 97 4.73 -4.89 -3.83
CA LYS A 97 6.15 -5.19 -4.01
C LYS A 97 6.58 -6.26 -3.02
N ILE A 98 7.06 -7.38 -3.53
CA ILE A 98 7.61 -8.47 -2.72
C ILE A 98 9.13 -8.36 -2.74
N SER A 99 9.78 -8.54 -1.60
CA SER A 99 11.24 -8.58 -1.47
C SER A 99 11.61 -9.80 -0.63
N LEU A 100 12.54 -10.61 -1.13
CA LEU A 100 13.07 -11.78 -0.42
C LEU A 100 14.33 -11.33 0.34
N GLU A 101 14.37 -11.58 1.65
CA GLU A 101 15.50 -11.39 2.57
C GLU A 101 16.04 -12.74 3.05
#